data_AF-A0A817FPH1-F1
#
_entry.id   AF-A0A817FPH1-F1
#
_cell.length_a   1.000
_cell.length_b   1.000
_cell.length_c   1.000
_cell.angle_alpha   90.00
_cell.angle_beta   90.00
_cell.angle_gamma   90.00
#
_symmetry.space_group_name_H-M   'P 1'
#
loop_
_entity.id
_entity.type
_entity.pdbx_description
1 polymer ?
#
loop_
_entity_poly.entity_id
_entity_poly.type
_entity_poly.pdbx_seq_one_letter_code
_entity_poly.pdbx_strand_id
1 'polypeptide(L)'
;MFTFTDLVLKVTKDHETCVTWCQENSLIRSNRICDVCGDDMILRVRSDKAAIEWRCRKRGSDPHDISKSAVENSWFEKSKQTIEKIMIITYMFSQGWTNYDSLVHETSTEVTETSRATIAEWIGHCRDVCFVWVDNYMERQGFIGGEGETIEIDEMNEASVFALLHLFLLRKQRLNHDINDARLECRLLVRRYRRRSKLQNKLIITLLMLIDKSLEIDRLRV
;
A
#
# COMPACT_ATOMS: atom_id res chain seq x y z
N MET A 1 3.72 -13.02 13.37
CA MET A 1 2.80 -13.48 12.30
C MET A 1 1.56 -12.59 12.24
N PHE A 2 1.36 -11.87 11.13
CA PHE A 2 0.13 -11.10 10.85
C PHE A 2 -0.67 -11.87 9.79
N THR A 3 -1.80 -12.42 10.19
CA THR A 3 -2.63 -13.32 9.39
C THR A 3 -3.76 -12.58 8.68
N PHE A 4 -4.48 -13.27 7.80
CA PHE A 4 -5.72 -12.74 7.24
C PHE A 4 -6.73 -12.41 8.35
N THR A 5 -6.80 -13.24 9.40
CA THR A 5 -7.61 -12.96 10.59
C THR A 5 -7.18 -11.68 11.30
N ASP A 6 -5.88 -11.40 11.37
CA ASP A 6 -5.38 -10.14 11.94
C ASP A 6 -5.77 -8.93 11.06
N LEU A 7 -5.69 -9.07 9.73
CA LEU A 7 -6.17 -8.05 8.81
C LEU A 7 -7.64 -7.74 9.06
N VAL A 8 -8.48 -8.77 9.06
CA VAL A 8 -9.93 -8.64 9.22
C VAL A 8 -10.29 -8.08 10.59
N LEU A 9 -9.71 -8.59 11.67
CA LEU A 9 -10.10 -8.22 13.04
C LEU A 9 -9.46 -6.93 13.55
N LYS A 10 -8.26 -6.58 13.06
CA LYS A 10 -7.48 -5.45 13.60
C LYS A 10 -7.38 -4.27 12.65
N VAL A 11 -7.57 -4.48 11.34
CA VAL A 11 -7.39 -3.42 10.34
C VAL A 11 -8.69 -3.11 9.64
N THR A 12 -9.38 -4.10 9.08
CA THR A 12 -10.56 -3.89 8.24
C THR A 12 -11.87 -4.19 8.97
N LYS A 13 -11.85 -4.18 10.31
CA LYS A 13 -13.02 -4.44 11.15
C LYS A 13 -14.14 -3.45 10.89
N ASP A 14 -13.77 -2.18 10.77
CA ASP A 14 -14.66 -1.08 10.45
C ASP A 14 -13.85 0.05 9.79
N HIS A 15 -14.57 0.99 9.19
CA HIS A 15 -13.98 2.04 8.37
C HIS A 15 -13.05 2.95 9.17
N GLU A 16 -13.40 3.29 10.41
CA GLU A 16 -12.60 4.19 11.24
C GLU A 16 -11.31 3.54 11.72
N THR A 17 -11.40 2.27 12.14
CA THR A 17 -10.23 1.44 12.47
C THR A 17 -9.28 1.34 11.29
N CYS A 18 -9.79 1.10 10.08
CA CYS A 18 -8.95 0.98 8.90
C CYS A 18 -8.27 2.30 8.53
N VAL A 19 -9.00 3.42 8.61
CA VAL A 19 -8.46 4.77 8.39
C VAL A 19 -7.33 5.04 9.38
N THR A 20 -7.56 4.80 10.66
CA THR A 20 -6.58 5.04 11.72
C THR A 20 -5.32 4.22 11.49
N TRP A 21 -5.48 2.92 11.21
CA TRP A 21 -4.35 2.05 10.89
C TRP A 21 -3.56 2.55 9.68
N CYS A 22 -4.26 3.02 8.64
CA CYS A 22 -3.62 3.62 7.47
C CYS A 22 -2.87 4.93 7.80
N GLN A 23 -3.35 5.73 8.76
CA GLN A 23 -2.66 6.94 9.22
C GLN A 23 -1.38 6.60 10.00
N GLU A 24 -1.47 5.66 10.94
CA GLU A 24 -0.35 5.18 11.75
C GLU A 24 0.77 4.59 10.88
N ASN A 25 0.38 3.87 9.82
CA ASN A 25 1.30 3.29 8.85
C ASN A 25 1.68 4.27 7.72
N SER A 26 1.30 5.55 7.84
CA SER A 26 1.63 6.62 6.88
C SER A 26 1.13 6.39 5.45
N LEU A 27 0.15 5.50 5.26
CA LEU A 27 -0.52 5.25 3.99
C LEU A 27 -1.38 6.43 3.56
N ILE A 28 -2.10 7.02 4.52
CA ILE A 28 -2.85 8.27 4.35
C ILE A 28 -2.33 9.31 5.35
N ARG A 29 -2.66 10.58 5.15
CA ARG A 29 -2.21 11.66 6.03
C ARG A 29 -2.94 11.58 7.38
N SER A 30 -2.21 11.79 8.47
CA SER A 30 -2.76 11.83 9.83
C SER A 30 -3.31 13.20 10.24
N ASN A 31 -2.90 14.27 9.56
CA ASN A 31 -3.38 15.63 9.81
C ASN A 31 -3.44 16.47 8.52
N ARG A 32 -4.18 17.58 8.59
CA ARG A 32 -4.26 18.58 7.52
C ARG A 32 -4.61 19.95 8.09
N ILE A 33 -3.96 20.98 7.57
CA ILE A 33 -4.24 22.38 7.88
C ILE A 33 -5.19 22.98 6.85
N CYS A 34 -6.11 23.82 7.31
CA CYS A 34 -7.03 24.58 6.47
C CYS A 34 -6.29 25.70 5.72
N ASP A 35 -6.35 25.68 4.38
CA ASP A 35 -5.72 26.71 3.54
C ASP A 35 -6.32 28.12 3.72
N VAL A 36 -7.52 28.25 4.31
CA VAL A 36 -8.22 29.53 4.48
C VAL A 36 -7.89 30.17 5.82
N CYS A 37 -8.02 29.41 6.92
CA CYS A 37 -7.85 29.97 8.28
C CYS A 37 -6.64 29.46 9.06
N GLY A 38 -5.89 28.49 8.54
CA GLY A 38 -4.68 27.96 9.20
C GLY A 38 -4.92 26.99 10.36
N ASP A 39 -6.17 26.69 10.71
CA ASP A 39 -6.50 25.72 11.77
C ASP A 39 -6.41 24.26 11.28
N ASP A 40 -6.27 23.32 12.22
CA ASP A 40 -6.41 21.90 11.95
C ASP A 40 -7.81 21.56 11.40
N MET A 41 -7.84 20.77 10.32
CA MET A 41 -9.08 20.25 9.75
C MET A 41 -9.54 19.01 10.53
N ILE A 42 -10.85 18.81 10.61
CA ILE A 42 -11.44 17.63 11.26
C ILE A 42 -11.59 16.52 10.23
N LEU A 43 -11.08 15.33 10.54
CA LEU A 43 -11.32 14.15 9.72
C LEU A 43 -12.77 13.70 9.85
N ARG A 44 -13.43 13.47 8.73
CA ARG A 44 -14.79 12.91 8.66
C ARG A 44 -14.72 11.58 7.94
N VAL A 45 -14.83 10.53 8.74
CA VAL A 45 -14.99 9.15 8.29
C VAL A 45 -16.48 8.84 8.32
N ARG A 46 -17.05 8.41 7.19
CA ARG A 46 -18.46 7.98 7.13
C ARG A 46 -18.49 6.51 6.77
N SER A 47 -19.13 5.70 7.61
CA SER A 47 -19.18 4.24 7.45
C SER A 47 -19.89 3.78 6.18
N ASP A 48 -20.77 4.61 5.60
CA ASP A 48 -21.55 4.30 4.41
C ASP A 48 -20.87 4.72 3.09
N LYS A 49 -19.70 5.37 3.14
CA LYS A 49 -19.06 5.95 1.95
C LYS A 49 -17.58 5.63 1.89
N ALA A 50 -17.10 5.26 0.71
CA ALA A 50 -15.67 5.19 0.42
C ALA A 50 -14.94 6.54 0.57
N ALA A 51 -15.69 7.65 0.54
CA ALA A 51 -15.15 9.00 0.64
C ALA A 51 -14.86 9.38 2.10
N ILE A 52 -13.56 9.57 2.39
CA ILE A 52 -13.06 10.11 3.65
C ILE A 52 -12.61 11.55 3.38
N GLU A 53 -13.10 12.53 4.15
CA GLU A 53 -12.79 13.95 3.92
C GLU A 53 -12.20 14.65 5.16
N TRP A 54 -11.22 15.51 4.92
CA TRP A 54 -10.85 16.56 5.86
C TRP A 54 -11.80 17.73 5.66
N ARG A 55 -12.43 18.21 6.73
CA ARG A 55 -13.36 19.33 6.68
C ARG A 55 -13.01 20.42 7.67
N CYS A 56 -13.00 21.66 7.21
CA CYS A 56 -12.96 22.84 8.06
C CYS A 56 -14.25 23.63 7.85
N ARG A 57 -15.01 23.83 8.92
CA ARG A 57 -16.27 24.57 8.89
C ARG A 57 -16.26 25.62 10.00
N LYS A 58 -16.17 26.89 9.62
CA LYS A 58 -16.29 28.03 10.53
C LYS A 58 -17.55 28.84 10.21
N ARG A 59 -18.17 29.36 11.26
CA ARG A 59 -19.27 30.33 11.20
C ARG A 59 -18.82 31.60 11.91
N GLY A 60 -19.26 32.78 11.45
CA GLY A 60 -18.91 34.07 12.06
C GLY A 60 -18.23 35.03 11.10
N SER A 61 -17.23 35.78 11.59
CA SER A 61 -16.59 36.89 10.87
C SER A 61 -15.73 36.50 9.66
N ASP A 62 -15.41 35.21 9.50
CA ASP A 62 -14.77 34.65 8.29
C ASP A 62 -15.34 33.24 7.98
N PRO A 63 -16.59 33.18 7.47
CA PRO A 63 -17.31 31.93 7.31
C PRO A 63 -16.79 31.16 6.10
N HIS A 64 -16.41 29.91 6.32
CA HIS A 64 -16.06 28.99 5.24
C HIS A 64 -16.44 27.55 5.59
N ASP A 65 -16.67 26.77 4.54
CA ASP A 65 -16.94 25.35 4.62
C ASP A 65 -16.17 24.68 3.48
N ILE A 66 -14.92 24.30 3.77
CA ILE A 66 -14.05 23.64 2.81
C ILE A 66 -13.88 22.18 3.19
N SER A 67 -13.88 21.31 2.19
CA SER A 67 -13.50 19.92 2.36
C SER A 67 -12.47 19.49 1.31
N LYS A 68 -11.63 18.54 1.70
CA LYS A 68 -10.62 17.94 0.82
C LYS A 68 -10.52 16.45 1.11
N SER A 69 -10.23 15.65 0.09
CA SER A 69 -10.08 14.20 0.27
C SER A 69 -8.96 13.87 1.26
N ALA A 70 -9.22 12.94 2.19
CA ALA A 70 -8.21 12.44 3.13
C ALA A 70 -7.23 11.45 2.49
N VAL A 71 -7.66 10.83 1.39
CA VAL A 71 -6.87 9.91 0.58
C VAL A 71 -6.14 10.61 -0.58
N GLU A 72 -6.17 11.94 -0.63
CA GLU A 72 -5.43 12.73 -1.63
C GLU A 72 -3.92 12.49 -1.53
N ASN A 73 -3.26 12.22 -2.66
CA ASN A 73 -1.86 11.80 -2.70
C ASN A 73 -1.59 10.55 -1.83
N SER A 74 -2.58 9.64 -1.73
CA SER A 74 -2.47 8.32 -1.09
C SER A 74 -2.76 7.17 -2.07
N TRP A 75 -2.45 5.91 -1.69
CA TRP A 75 -2.70 4.73 -2.54
C TRP A 75 -4.14 4.64 -3.00
N PHE A 76 -5.03 5.10 -2.14
CA PHE A 76 -6.46 5.05 -2.30
C PHE A 76 -6.99 6.25 -3.11
N GLU A 77 -6.13 7.13 -3.62
CA GLU A 77 -6.53 8.31 -4.38
C GLU A 77 -7.33 7.91 -5.63
N LYS A 78 -8.42 8.63 -5.90
CA LYS A 78 -9.35 8.42 -7.04
C LYS A 78 -10.04 7.06 -7.07
N SER A 79 -9.81 6.20 -6.07
CA SER A 79 -10.55 4.96 -5.94
C SER A 79 -12.02 5.21 -5.67
N LYS A 80 -12.87 4.38 -6.29
CA LYS A 80 -14.30 4.27 -5.94
C LYS A 80 -14.56 3.20 -4.87
N GLN A 81 -13.54 2.41 -4.54
CA GLN A 81 -13.60 1.34 -3.53
C GLN A 81 -13.23 1.87 -2.15
N THR A 82 -13.76 1.23 -1.12
CA THR A 82 -13.37 1.50 0.28
C THR A 82 -11.91 1.12 0.52
N ILE A 83 -11.28 1.75 1.51
CA ILE A 83 -9.87 1.48 1.84
C ILE A 83 -9.68 0.05 2.33
N GLU A 84 -10.66 -0.52 3.04
CA GLU A 84 -10.70 -1.87 3.55
C GLU A 84 -10.60 -2.88 2.41
N LYS A 85 -11.41 -2.68 1.37
CA LYS A 85 -11.43 -3.54 0.21
C LYS A 85 -10.07 -3.55 -0.49
N ILE A 86 -9.49 -2.37 -0.66
CA ILE A 86 -8.18 -2.21 -1.27
C ILE A 86 -7.10 -2.87 -0.41
N MET A 87 -7.19 -2.76 0.92
CA MET A 87 -6.28 -3.41 1.85
C MET A 87 -6.37 -4.95 1.77
N ILE A 88 -7.58 -5.51 1.64
CA ILE A 88 -7.79 -6.95 1.43
C ILE A 88 -7.14 -7.41 0.12
N ILE A 89 -7.41 -6.72 -0.99
CA ILE A 89 -6.80 -7.05 -2.29
C ILE A 89 -5.27 -6.97 -2.21
N THR A 90 -4.75 -5.91 -1.60
CA THR A 90 -3.30 -5.70 -1.44
C THR A 90 -2.67 -6.80 -0.59
N TYR A 91 -3.33 -7.22 0.49
CA TYR A 91 -2.88 -8.33 1.32
C TYR A 91 -2.90 -9.65 0.56
N MET A 92 -4.00 -10.00 -0.08
CA MET A 92 -4.12 -11.26 -0.83
C MET A 92 -3.10 -11.33 -1.96
N PHE A 93 -2.91 -10.22 -2.69
CA PHE A 93 -1.82 -10.08 -3.64
C PHE A 93 -0.48 -10.36 -2.95
N SER A 94 -0.16 -9.75 -1.80
CA SER A 94 1.12 -9.99 -1.10
C SER A 94 1.37 -11.45 -0.72
N GLN A 95 0.31 -12.27 -0.60
CA GLN A 95 0.39 -13.70 -0.31
C GLN A 95 0.43 -14.59 -1.58
N GLY A 96 0.47 -14.00 -2.77
CA GLY A 96 0.39 -14.71 -4.05
C GLY A 96 -1.02 -15.26 -4.35
N TRP A 97 -2.04 -14.79 -3.64
CA TRP A 97 -3.43 -15.21 -3.83
C TRP A 97 -4.13 -14.29 -4.84
N THR A 98 -3.84 -14.51 -6.12
CA THR A 98 -4.35 -13.69 -7.24
C THR A 98 -5.44 -14.37 -8.05
N ASN A 99 -5.96 -15.50 -7.56
CA ASN A 99 -7.15 -16.10 -8.12
C ASN A 99 -8.33 -15.11 -8.02
N TYR A 100 -8.92 -14.79 -9.17
CA TYR A 100 -9.98 -13.79 -9.26
C TYR A 100 -11.23 -14.18 -8.50
N ASP A 101 -11.60 -15.47 -8.51
CA ASP A 101 -12.83 -15.92 -7.85
C ASP A 101 -12.68 -15.82 -6.33
N SER A 102 -11.52 -16.17 -5.78
CA SER A 102 -11.20 -15.95 -4.37
C SER A 102 -11.20 -14.46 -4.01
N LEU A 103 -10.57 -13.62 -4.83
CA LEU A 103 -10.52 -12.17 -4.60
C LEU A 103 -11.90 -11.52 -4.67
N VAL A 104 -12.75 -11.93 -5.63
CA VAL A 104 -14.14 -11.46 -5.72
C VAL A 104 -14.90 -11.90 -4.46
N HIS A 105 -14.78 -13.16 -4.06
CA HIS A 105 -15.45 -13.69 -2.87
C HIS A 105 -15.08 -12.90 -1.60
N GLU A 106 -13.79 -12.74 -1.31
CA GLU A 106 -13.30 -12.10 -0.07
C GLU A 106 -13.53 -10.59 -0.02
N THR A 107 -13.75 -9.94 -1.16
CA THR A 107 -13.92 -8.48 -1.24
C THR A 107 -15.36 -8.04 -1.46
N SER A 108 -16.26 -8.99 -1.76
CA SER A 108 -17.68 -8.71 -1.92
C SER A 108 -18.34 -8.48 -0.57
N THR A 109 -19.41 -7.71 -0.56
CA THR A 109 -20.27 -7.55 0.62
C THR A 109 -21.59 -8.28 0.38
N GLU A 110 -22.40 -8.43 1.44
CA GLU A 110 -23.74 -9.04 1.34
C GLU A 110 -24.65 -8.36 0.29
N VAL A 111 -24.38 -7.09 -0.01
CA VAL A 111 -25.21 -6.25 -0.90
C VAL A 111 -24.53 -5.93 -2.22
N THR A 112 -23.23 -6.18 -2.39
CA THR A 112 -22.51 -5.75 -3.59
C THR A 112 -21.33 -6.67 -3.89
N GLU A 113 -21.40 -7.31 -5.06
CA GLU A 113 -20.29 -8.11 -5.59
C GLU A 113 -19.18 -7.20 -6.13
N THR A 114 -17.92 -7.53 -5.82
CA THR A 114 -16.77 -6.86 -6.42
C THR A 114 -16.60 -7.31 -7.86
N SER A 115 -16.56 -6.38 -8.81
CA SER A 115 -16.37 -6.73 -10.21
C SER A 115 -14.95 -7.25 -10.48
N ARG A 116 -14.83 -8.23 -11.39
CA ARG A 116 -13.52 -8.69 -11.90
C ARG A 116 -12.67 -7.56 -12.49
N ALA A 117 -13.30 -6.53 -13.07
CA ALA A 117 -12.60 -5.34 -13.55
C ALA A 117 -11.92 -4.57 -12.41
N THR A 118 -12.58 -4.44 -11.26
CA THR A 118 -11.99 -3.83 -10.06
C THR A 118 -10.79 -4.66 -9.57
N ILE A 119 -10.94 -5.99 -9.54
CA ILE A 119 -9.83 -6.88 -9.16
C ILE A 119 -8.63 -6.73 -10.11
N ALA A 120 -8.88 -6.74 -11.42
CA ALA A 120 -7.83 -6.56 -12.43
C ALA A 120 -7.09 -5.23 -12.28
N GLU A 121 -7.83 -4.15 -12.06
CA GLU A 121 -7.29 -2.81 -11.82
C GLU A 121 -6.37 -2.79 -10.61
N TRP A 122 -6.81 -3.32 -9.46
CA TRP A 122 -6.02 -3.30 -8.23
C TRP A 122 -4.84 -4.28 -8.23
N ILE A 123 -4.96 -5.46 -8.85
CA ILE A 123 -3.80 -6.33 -9.11
C ILE A 123 -2.80 -5.63 -10.03
N GLY A 124 -3.29 -4.94 -11.07
CA GLY A 124 -2.47 -4.10 -11.95
C GLY A 124 -1.69 -3.06 -11.16
N HIS A 125 -2.37 -2.28 -10.33
CA HIS A 125 -1.72 -1.31 -9.46
C HIS A 125 -0.67 -1.95 -8.55
N CYS A 126 -0.95 -3.10 -7.92
CA CYS A 126 0.02 -3.80 -7.07
C CYS A 126 1.27 -4.20 -7.86
N ARG A 127 1.09 -4.73 -9.08
CA ARG A 127 2.20 -5.06 -9.98
C ARG A 127 3.02 -3.82 -10.34
N ASP A 128 2.39 -2.72 -10.72
CA ASP A 128 3.08 -1.47 -11.06
C ASP A 128 3.99 -0.98 -9.93
N VAL A 129 3.52 -1.09 -8.69
CA VAL A 129 4.30 -0.76 -7.50
C VAL A 129 5.52 -1.68 -7.38
N CYS A 130 5.35 -2.99 -7.59
CA CYS A 130 6.45 -3.94 -7.59
C CYS A 130 7.45 -3.71 -8.74
N PHE A 131 6.98 -3.38 -9.94
CA PHE A 131 7.83 -3.03 -11.08
C PHE A 131 8.73 -1.85 -10.76
N VAL A 132 8.15 -0.76 -10.25
CA VAL A 132 8.92 0.41 -9.82
C VAL A 132 9.97 0.01 -8.79
N TRP A 133 9.64 -0.87 -7.85
CA TRP A 133 10.61 -1.33 -6.86
C TRP A 133 11.74 -2.16 -7.47
N VAL A 134 11.42 -3.12 -8.34
CA VAL A 134 12.41 -3.97 -9.03
C VAL A 134 13.35 -3.11 -9.87
N ASP A 135 12.80 -2.20 -10.68
CA ASP A 135 13.55 -1.28 -11.53
C ASP A 135 14.58 -0.49 -10.70
N ASN A 136 14.13 0.11 -9.59
CA ASN A 136 15.00 0.82 -8.65
C ASN A 136 16.04 -0.09 -7.98
N TYR A 137 15.72 -1.36 -7.72
CA TYR A 137 16.66 -2.31 -7.11
C TYR A 137 17.76 -2.71 -8.11
N MET A 138 17.40 -2.97 -9.37
CA MET A 138 18.35 -3.32 -10.44
C MET A 138 19.30 -2.16 -10.75
N GLU A 139 18.80 -0.92 -10.81
CA GLU A 139 19.65 0.28 -10.96
C GLU A 139 20.74 0.37 -9.87
N ARG A 140 20.49 -0.14 -8.66
CA ARG A 140 21.44 -0.05 -7.52
C ARG A 140 22.39 -1.22 -7.41
N GLN A 141 21.95 -2.43 -7.75
CA GLN A 141 22.75 -3.65 -7.55
C GLN A 141 23.55 -4.04 -8.79
N GLY A 142 23.32 -3.37 -9.93
CA GLY A 142 23.81 -3.81 -11.23
C GLY A 142 22.86 -4.82 -11.87
N PHE A 143 23.01 -5.02 -13.18
CA PHE A 143 22.22 -5.99 -13.94
C PHE A 143 22.36 -7.39 -13.32
N ILE A 144 21.28 -8.19 -13.37
CA ILE A 144 21.31 -9.59 -12.93
C ILE A 144 22.23 -10.43 -13.85
N GLY A 145 22.55 -9.92 -15.05
CA GLY A 145 23.46 -10.55 -15.99
C GLY A 145 24.88 -10.65 -15.44
N GLY A 146 25.58 -11.72 -15.84
CA GLY A 146 27.01 -11.85 -15.61
C GLY A 146 27.81 -10.75 -16.33
N GLU A 147 29.12 -10.73 -16.12
CA GLU A 147 30.00 -9.73 -16.74
C GLU A 147 29.85 -9.74 -18.28
N GLY A 148 29.34 -8.65 -18.85
CA GLY A 148 29.10 -8.50 -20.30
C GLY A 148 27.69 -8.89 -20.79
N GLU A 149 26.81 -9.38 -19.91
CA GLU A 149 25.44 -9.80 -20.26
C GLU A 149 24.42 -8.74 -19.81
N THR A 150 23.62 -8.22 -20.73
CA THR A 150 22.46 -7.38 -20.42
C THR A 150 21.21 -8.25 -20.47
N ILE A 151 20.66 -8.62 -19.31
CA ILE A 151 19.38 -9.32 -19.24
C ILE A 151 18.28 -8.27 -19.22
N GLU A 152 17.57 -8.15 -20.33
CA GLU A 152 16.33 -7.39 -20.44
C GLU A 152 15.17 -8.27 -19.95
N ILE A 153 14.47 -7.83 -18.92
CA ILE A 153 13.25 -8.51 -18.46
C ILE A 153 12.09 -7.91 -19.24
N ASP A 154 11.85 -8.47 -20.43
CA ASP A 154 10.83 -8.02 -21.37
C ASP A 154 9.40 -8.16 -20.79
N GLU A 155 9.16 -9.21 -19.99
CA GLU A 155 7.89 -9.43 -19.29
C GLU A 155 8.10 -9.96 -17.87
N MET A 156 7.89 -9.14 -16.83
CA MET A 156 7.68 -9.68 -15.48
C MET A 156 6.23 -10.09 -15.31
N ASN A 157 6.00 -11.39 -15.33
CA ASN A 157 4.77 -11.94 -14.80
C ASN A 157 4.76 -11.87 -13.26
N GLU A 158 3.62 -12.19 -12.68
CA GLU A 158 3.42 -12.17 -11.24
C GLU A 158 4.44 -13.03 -10.47
N ALA A 159 4.77 -14.21 -10.99
CA ALA A 159 5.75 -15.11 -10.37
C ALA A 159 7.16 -14.49 -10.33
N SER A 160 7.57 -13.77 -11.39
CA SER A 160 8.85 -13.06 -11.47
C SER A 160 8.94 -11.93 -10.42
N VAL A 161 7.84 -11.19 -10.21
CA VAL A 161 7.76 -10.17 -9.16
C VAL A 161 7.96 -10.78 -7.77
N PHE A 162 7.25 -11.86 -7.46
CA PHE A 162 7.37 -12.54 -6.17
C PHE A 162 8.76 -13.13 -5.96
N ALA A 163 9.36 -13.74 -6.99
CA ALA A 163 10.70 -14.28 -6.90
C ALA A 163 11.74 -13.20 -6.56
N LEU A 164 11.64 -12.01 -7.17
CA LEU A 164 12.56 -10.90 -6.91
C LEU A 164 12.37 -10.27 -5.52
N LEU A 165 11.11 -10.11 -5.09
CA LEU A 165 10.81 -9.66 -3.72
C LEU A 165 11.34 -10.67 -2.68
N HIS A 166 11.13 -11.96 -2.92
CA HIS A 166 11.62 -13.03 -2.06
C HIS A 166 13.15 -13.05 -2.01
N LEU A 167 13.84 -12.93 -3.15
CA LEU A 167 15.30 -12.85 -3.21
C LEU A 167 15.86 -11.66 -2.45
N PHE A 168 15.20 -10.51 -2.51
CA PHE A 168 15.59 -9.32 -1.73
C PHE A 168 15.46 -9.54 -0.23
N LEU A 169 14.36 -10.11 0.21
CA LEU A 169 14.14 -10.41 1.62
C LEU A 169 15.15 -11.45 2.14
N LEU A 170 15.41 -12.50 1.37
CA LEU A 170 16.46 -13.48 1.66
C LEU A 170 17.87 -12.85 1.72
N ARG A 171 18.14 -11.83 0.88
CA ARG A 171 19.42 -11.10 0.89
C ARG A 171 19.54 -10.19 2.10
N LYS A 172 18.45 -9.54 2.53
CA LYS A 172 18.40 -8.76 3.77
C LYS A 172 18.60 -9.61 5.02
N GLN A 173 17.99 -10.80 5.05
CA GLN A 173 18.19 -11.78 6.11
C GLN A 173 19.66 -12.23 6.22
N ARG A 174 20.34 -12.44 5.08
CA ARG A 174 21.78 -12.77 5.06
C ARG A 174 22.70 -11.66 5.56
N LEU A 175 22.28 -10.40 5.44
CA LEU A 175 23.07 -9.24 5.87
C LEU A 175 22.72 -8.77 7.29
N ASN A 176 21.83 -9.48 8.01
CA ASN A 176 21.48 -9.22 9.41
C ASN A 176 21.02 -7.79 9.70
N HIS A 177 20.45 -7.10 8.71
CA HIS A 177 19.93 -5.74 8.88
C HIS A 177 18.55 -5.76 9.53
N ASP A 178 18.33 -4.84 10.49
CA ASP A 178 17.02 -4.62 11.14
C ASP A 178 15.96 -4.22 10.09
N ILE A 179 14.72 -4.63 10.32
CA ILE A 179 13.50 -4.11 9.66
C ILE A 179 13.51 -2.58 9.54
N ASN A 180 14.06 -1.90 10.55
CA ASN A 180 14.18 -0.44 10.57
C ASN A 180 15.20 0.09 9.55
N ASP A 181 16.26 -0.68 9.25
CA ASP A 181 17.24 -0.36 8.21
C ASP A 181 16.69 -0.61 6.81
N ALA A 182 15.91 -1.68 6.61
CA ALA A 182 15.18 -1.91 5.36
C ALA A 182 14.17 -0.79 5.11
N ARG A 183 13.43 -0.37 6.15
CA ARG A 183 12.53 0.79 6.13
C ARG A 183 13.30 2.09 5.87
N LEU A 184 14.49 2.28 6.45
CA LEU A 184 15.31 3.47 6.25
C LEU A 184 15.86 3.52 4.82
N GLU A 185 16.37 2.42 4.28
CA GLU A 185 16.81 2.34 2.89
C GLU A 185 15.67 2.58 1.91
N CYS A 186 14.50 1.99 2.16
CA CYS A 186 13.31 2.31 1.39
C CYS A 186 12.99 3.81 1.50
N ARG A 187 12.92 4.39 2.71
CA ARG A 187 12.69 5.83 2.89
C ARG A 187 13.74 6.71 2.20
N LEU A 188 15.00 6.29 2.15
CA LEU A 188 16.08 7.00 1.45
C LEU A 188 15.94 6.91 -0.07
N LEU A 189 15.54 5.74 -0.59
CA LEU A 189 15.14 5.56 -1.99
C LEU A 189 13.97 6.48 -2.37
N VAL A 190 12.93 6.46 -1.53
CA VAL A 190 11.74 7.31 -1.63
C VAL A 190 12.09 8.80 -1.65
N ARG A 191 13.05 9.23 -0.81
CA ARG A 191 13.49 10.63 -0.72
C ARG A 191 14.30 11.07 -1.94
N ARG A 192 15.04 10.15 -2.56
CA ARG A 192 15.94 10.44 -3.69
C ARG A 192 15.17 10.52 -5.02
N TYR A 193 14.11 9.73 -5.20
CA TYR A 193 13.20 9.83 -6.34
C TYR A 193 12.04 10.80 -6.07
N ARG A 194 12.32 12.09 -6.21
CA ARG A 194 11.30 13.18 -6.12
C ARG A 194 10.53 13.40 -7.44
N ARG A 195 10.79 12.58 -8.48
CA ARG A 195 10.30 12.78 -9.85
C ARG A 195 9.18 11.82 -10.31
N ARG A 196 8.90 10.75 -9.56
CA ARG A 196 7.68 9.91 -9.70
C ARG A 196 7.03 9.79 -8.32
N SER A 197 5.70 9.76 -8.26
CA SER A 197 4.92 10.27 -7.11
C SER A 197 5.35 9.69 -5.74
N LYS A 198 5.26 10.50 -4.67
CA LYS A 198 5.49 10.10 -3.25
C LYS A 198 4.66 8.89 -2.78
N LEU A 199 3.78 8.39 -3.64
CA LEU A 199 2.78 7.38 -3.41
C LEU A 199 3.28 5.96 -3.62
N GLN A 200 3.85 5.69 -4.79
CA GLN A 200 4.41 4.39 -5.18
C GLN A 200 5.39 3.89 -4.12
N ASN A 201 6.18 4.82 -3.63
CA ASN A 201 7.13 4.72 -2.54
C ASN A 201 6.57 4.24 -1.19
N LYS A 202 5.34 4.62 -0.81
CA LYS A 202 4.70 4.18 0.44
C LYS A 202 4.05 2.80 0.30
N LEU A 203 3.67 2.45 -0.92
CA LEU A 203 3.04 1.19 -1.26
C LEU A 203 4.02 0.04 -1.38
N ILE A 204 5.21 0.33 -1.90
CA ILE A 204 6.37 -0.54 -1.79
C ILE A 204 6.62 -0.87 -0.32
N ILE A 205 6.59 0.13 0.57
CA ILE A 205 6.78 -0.07 2.01
C ILE A 205 5.63 -0.90 2.61
N THR A 206 4.38 -0.70 2.18
CA THR A 206 3.25 -1.50 2.69
C THR A 206 3.23 -2.92 2.16
N LEU A 207 3.48 -3.14 0.86
CA LEU A 207 3.67 -4.48 0.30
C LEU A 207 4.84 -5.18 0.98
N LEU A 208 5.98 -4.51 1.15
CA LEU A 208 7.11 -5.06 1.89
C LEU A 208 6.77 -5.31 3.37
N MET A 209 6.06 -4.42 4.07
CA MET A 209 5.63 -4.64 5.47
C MET A 209 4.64 -5.80 5.61
N LEU A 210 3.78 -6.01 4.62
CA LEU A 210 2.84 -7.13 4.56
C LEU A 210 3.56 -8.45 4.24
N ILE A 211 4.59 -8.42 3.40
CA ILE A 211 5.45 -9.58 3.10
C ILE A 211 6.45 -9.89 4.24
N ASP A 212 6.95 -8.88 4.96
CA ASP A 212 7.98 -9.05 6.00
C ASP A 212 7.39 -9.68 7.29
N LYS A 213 6.10 -9.46 7.59
CA LYS A 213 5.41 -10.14 8.69
C LYS A 213 5.00 -11.58 8.39
N SER A 214 5.06 -12.02 7.12
CA SER A 214 4.90 -13.43 6.75
C SER A 214 6.23 -14.21 6.80
N LEU A 215 7.39 -13.55 6.86
CA LEU A 215 8.70 -14.21 6.99
C LEU A 215 9.07 -14.64 8.42
N GLU A 216 8.34 -14.17 9.44
CA GLU A 216 8.38 -14.79 10.77
C GLU A 216 7.78 -16.21 10.78
N ILE A 217 6.96 -16.57 9.78
CA ILE A 217 6.19 -17.83 9.73
C ILE A 217 7.10 -19.02 9.37
N ASP A 218 8.07 -18.83 8.47
CA ASP A 218 8.98 -19.91 8.07
C ASP A 218 9.98 -20.30 9.17
N ARG A 219 10.11 -19.50 10.23
CA ARG A 219 10.95 -19.84 11.40
C ARG A 219 10.27 -20.76 12.43
N LEU A 220 8.98 -21.06 12.27
CA LEU A 220 8.25 -21.99 13.15
C LEU A 220 7.91 -23.32 12.48
N ARG A 221 8.43 -23.56 11.28
CA ARG A 221 8.41 -24.86 10.60
C ARG A 221 9.83 -25.41 10.43
N VAL A 222 10.53 -25.57 11.56
CA VAL A 222 11.64 -26.50 11.75
C VAL A 222 11.45 -27.14 13.12
#